data_AF-A0A9D2AWR8-F1
#
_entry.id   AF-A0A9D2AWR8-F1
#
_cell.length_a   1.000
_cell.length_b   1.000
_cell.length_c   1.000
_cell.angle_alpha   90.00
_cell.angle_beta   90.00
_cell.angle_gamma   90.00
#
_symmetry.space_group_name_H-M   'P 1'
#
loop_
_entity.id
_entity.type
_entity.pdbx_description
1 polymer ?
#
loop_
_entity_poly.entity_id
_entity_poly.type
_entity_poly.pdbx_seq_one_letter_code
_entity_poly.pdbx_strand_id
1 'polypeptide(L)'
;MRKRVKLVVAYDGTNYCGWQLQPNGITIEEVLNGALSQLLGEPVTVIGASRTDSGVHSLGNVAVFDTENRMPADKICLALNQRLPEDIRVQSSEEVPLSWHPRKQNCVKTYEYKILNRRINLPTLRLYTYFSYYDLNVERMLEAAAYLVGEHDFRSFCTVRRKDEDTVRTIYSLTVDRASDDVITIRVSGSGFLYNMVRIIAGTLIQVGTGALEPEQMRQILAARDRKQAGPTAPAKGLTLVSMEYERELRPEICGTNEEWEYVLDQREVPLAGMARLTVNRCLPEYLEPLMARVIHQAVRNGAEIVLVRDLEDRLAAGQRYGYYVLREAETGDNGAWRLMAEKTPKIQENP
;
A
#
# COMPACT_ATOMS: atom_id res chain seq x y z
N MET A 1 19.47 24.72 11.40
CA MET A 1 19.72 23.27 11.45
C MET A 1 18.66 22.63 10.59
N ARG A 2 19.05 21.78 9.64
CA ARG A 2 18.09 21.10 8.75
C ARG A 2 17.26 20.10 9.54
N LYS A 3 15.95 20.07 9.27
CA LYS A 3 15.01 19.09 9.83
C LYS A 3 14.14 18.50 8.73
N ARG A 4 13.59 17.32 8.99
CA ARG A 4 12.56 16.69 8.16
C ARG A 4 11.21 16.80 8.86
N VAL A 5 10.22 17.34 8.16
CA VAL A 5 8.88 17.53 8.67
C VAL A 5 7.95 16.55 7.97
N LYS A 6 7.21 15.76 8.75
CA LYS A 6 6.12 14.91 8.29
C LYS A 6 4.81 15.69 8.38
N LEU A 7 4.00 15.62 7.34
CA LEU A 7 2.65 16.17 7.26
C LEU A 7 1.63 15.05 7.13
N VAL A 8 0.50 15.18 7.80
CA VAL A 8 -0.73 14.44 7.49
C VAL A 8 -1.67 15.37 6.75
N VAL A 9 -2.11 14.99 5.56
CA VAL A 9 -2.82 15.85 4.61
C VAL A 9 -4.16 15.21 4.22
N ALA A 10 -5.23 15.96 4.44
CA ALA A 10 -6.57 15.68 3.93
C ALA A 10 -6.84 16.56 2.69
N TYR A 11 -7.56 16.01 1.72
CA TYR A 11 -7.97 16.75 0.52
C TYR A 11 -9.20 16.16 -0.16
N ASP A 12 -10.00 17.06 -0.75
CA ASP A 12 -10.98 16.70 -1.77
C ASP A 12 -10.28 16.67 -3.13
N GLY A 13 -10.11 15.47 -3.69
CA GLY A 13 -9.42 15.27 -4.98
C GLY A 13 -10.20 15.69 -6.22
N THR A 14 -11.44 16.19 -6.11
CA THR A 14 -12.34 16.48 -7.24
C THR A 14 -11.70 17.38 -8.29
N ASN A 15 -11.02 18.44 -7.87
CA ASN A 15 -10.46 19.47 -8.76
C ASN A 15 -9.01 19.20 -9.15
N TYR A 16 -8.45 18.06 -8.76
CA TYR A 16 -7.04 17.78 -8.87
C TYR A 16 -6.77 16.58 -9.76
N CYS A 17 -5.72 16.67 -10.55
CA CYS A 17 -5.17 15.57 -11.32
C CYS A 17 -4.34 14.66 -10.40
N GLY A 18 -4.91 14.23 -9.27
CA GLY A 18 -4.29 13.31 -8.33
C GLY A 18 -3.16 13.95 -7.52
N TRP A 19 -2.38 13.08 -6.86
CA TRP A 19 -1.33 13.53 -5.95
C TRP A 19 -0.08 14.05 -6.67
N GLN A 20 0.50 13.23 -7.55
CA GLN A 20 1.84 13.43 -8.09
C GLN A 20 1.86 14.50 -9.17
N LEU A 21 2.86 15.39 -9.17
CA LEU A 21 3.13 16.32 -10.27
C LEU A 21 3.03 15.65 -11.65
N GLN A 22 2.28 16.28 -12.55
CA GLN A 22 2.13 15.85 -13.94
C GLN A 22 1.74 17.02 -14.84
N PRO A 23 2.05 16.98 -16.15
CA PRO A 23 1.83 18.10 -17.05
C PRO A 23 0.35 18.40 -17.35
N ASN A 24 -0.57 17.52 -16.96
CA ASN A 24 -1.95 17.52 -17.43
C ASN A 24 -2.93 18.31 -16.55
N GLY A 25 -2.46 18.94 -15.46
CA GLY A 25 -3.29 19.77 -14.59
C GLY A 25 -2.75 19.86 -13.17
N ILE A 26 -3.45 20.64 -12.33
CA ILE A 26 -3.04 20.96 -10.96
C ILE A 26 -3.09 19.69 -10.09
N THR A 27 -2.06 19.50 -9.27
CA THR A 27 -1.93 18.33 -8.38
C THR A 27 -1.82 18.73 -6.92
N ILE A 28 -2.08 17.79 -6.01
CA ILE A 28 -1.93 18.05 -4.56
C ILE A 28 -0.47 18.40 -4.22
N GLU A 29 0.49 17.69 -4.83
CA GLU A 29 1.93 17.96 -4.64
C GLU A 29 2.31 19.37 -5.10
N GLU A 30 1.76 19.85 -6.23
CA GLU A 30 2.02 21.21 -6.73
C GLU A 30 1.58 22.28 -5.74
N VAL A 31 0.34 22.18 -5.24
CA VAL A 31 -0.22 23.17 -4.31
C VAL A 31 0.54 23.15 -2.98
N LEU A 32 0.87 21.97 -2.46
CA LEU A 32 1.66 21.83 -1.24
C LEU A 32 3.06 22.44 -1.41
N ASN A 33 3.76 22.13 -2.51
CA ASN A 33 5.09 22.69 -2.78
C ASN A 33 5.06 24.21 -2.85
N GLY A 34 4.08 24.78 -3.57
CA GLY A 34 3.91 26.22 -3.69
C GLY A 34 3.63 26.89 -2.34
N ALA A 35 2.67 26.38 -1.58
CA ALA A 35 2.29 26.94 -0.29
C ALA A 35 3.41 26.82 0.77
N LEU A 36 4.11 25.69 0.81
CA LEU A 36 5.27 25.48 1.68
C LEU A 36 6.41 26.42 1.32
N SER A 37 6.73 26.56 0.03
CA SER A 37 7.83 27.42 -0.40
C SER A 37 7.58 28.89 -0.05
N GLN A 38 6.33 29.36 -0.22
CA GLN A 38 5.92 30.70 0.18
C GLN A 38 5.94 30.90 1.70
N LEU A 39 5.51 29.90 2.47
CA LEU A 39 5.50 29.98 3.93
C LEU A 39 6.92 30.03 4.52
N LEU A 40 7.82 29.21 3.98
CA LEU A 40 9.15 28.99 4.56
C LEU A 40 10.22 29.90 3.94
N GLY A 41 9.93 30.56 2.82
CA GLY A 41 10.85 31.48 2.13
C GLY A 41 11.99 30.78 1.40
N GLU A 42 11.84 29.48 1.11
CA GLU A 42 12.82 28.65 0.42
C GLU A 42 12.12 27.63 -0.49
N PRO A 43 12.76 27.11 -1.56
CA PRO A 43 12.16 26.09 -2.40
C PRO A 43 11.91 24.78 -1.62
N VAL A 44 10.68 24.29 -1.63
CA VAL A 44 10.29 23.04 -0.97
C VAL A 44 9.72 22.05 -1.96
N THR A 45 10.14 20.79 -1.84
CA THR A 45 9.56 19.66 -2.57
C THR A 45 9.16 18.57 -1.59
N VAL A 46 7.88 18.21 -1.60
CA VAL A 46 7.35 17.14 -0.75
C VAL A 46 7.55 15.76 -1.38
N ILE A 47 7.73 14.76 -0.53
CA ILE A 47 7.74 13.34 -0.89
C ILE A 47 6.48 12.70 -0.31
N GLY A 48 5.52 12.38 -1.16
CA GLY A 48 4.26 11.74 -0.75
C GLY A 48 4.36 10.24 -0.49
N ALA A 49 3.61 9.75 0.49
CA ALA A 49 3.53 8.35 0.91
C ALA A 49 2.68 7.49 -0.02
N SER A 50 1.55 8.03 -0.46
CA SER A 50 0.62 7.38 -1.37
C SER A 50 0.34 8.27 -2.58
N ARG A 51 0.39 7.70 -3.77
CA ARG A 51 -0.06 8.36 -5.00
C ARG A 51 -1.54 8.04 -5.16
N THR A 52 -2.41 9.03 -4.95
CA THR A 52 -3.83 8.90 -5.28
C THR A 52 -4.09 9.34 -6.71
N ASP A 53 -5.03 8.68 -7.37
CA ASP A 53 -5.42 9.00 -8.75
C ASP A 53 -6.20 10.33 -8.81
N SER A 54 -6.37 10.84 -10.04
CA SER A 54 -7.27 11.97 -10.30
C SER A 54 -8.67 11.71 -9.77
N GLY A 55 -9.23 12.66 -9.01
CA GLY A 55 -10.55 12.56 -8.41
C GLY A 55 -10.65 11.67 -7.16
N VAL A 56 -9.55 11.12 -6.63
CA VAL A 56 -9.54 10.34 -5.37
C VAL A 56 -9.29 11.26 -4.18
N HIS A 57 -10.08 11.12 -3.13
CA HIS A 57 -9.97 11.94 -1.91
C HIS A 57 -9.03 11.30 -0.87
N SER A 58 -8.70 12.07 0.16
CA SER A 58 -7.92 11.59 1.29
C SER A 58 -8.29 12.33 2.57
N LEU A 59 -8.31 11.61 3.69
CA LEU A 59 -8.41 12.17 5.04
C LEU A 59 -7.06 12.16 5.78
N GLY A 60 -6.06 11.44 5.27
CA GLY A 60 -4.79 11.25 5.98
C GLY A 60 -3.65 10.72 5.14
N ASN A 61 -3.44 11.28 3.94
CA ASN A 61 -2.22 10.98 3.17
C ASN A 61 -1.02 11.61 3.88
N VAL A 62 0.16 11.05 3.68
CA VAL A 62 1.35 11.50 4.39
C VAL A 62 2.37 12.03 3.41
N ALA A 63 3.03 13.12 3.78
CA ALA A 63 4.11 13.70 3.01
C ALA A 63 5.26 14.09 3.93
N VAL A 64 6.48 14.14 3.39
CA VAL A 64 7.63 14.70 4.09
C VAL A 64 8.34 15.71 3.24
N PHE A 65 8.97 16.68 3.87
CA PHE A 65 9.91 17.59 3.22
C PHE A 65 11.01 17.97 4.20
N ASP A 66 12.11 18.49 3.67
CA ASP A 66 13.22 19.00 4.45
C ASP A 66 13.23 20.53 4.41
N THR A 67 13.63 21.16 5.52
CA THR A 67 13.70 22.62 5.63
C THR A 67 14.80 23.03 6.60
N GLU A 68 15.38 24.22 6.38
CA GLU A 68 16.30 24.85 7.33
C GLU A 68 15.63 25.96 8.16
N ASN A 69 14.36 26.24 7.88
CA ASN A 69 13.57 27.26 8.55
C ASN A 69 13.43 26.98 10.05
N ARG A 70 13.48 28.03 10.87
CA ARG A 70 13.43 27.95 12.33
C ARG A 70 12.04 27.65 12.90
N MET A 71 10.97 27.76 12.12
CA MET A 71 9.59 27.49 12.54
C MET A 71 9.46 26.09 13.14
N PRO A 72 8.97 25.92 14.38
CA PRO A 72 8.78 24.59 14.97
C PRO A 72 7.89 23.69 14.10
N ALA A 73 8.25 22.41 13.98
CA ALA A 73 7.59 21.50 13.04
C ALA A 73 6.09 21.33 13.35
N ASP A 74 5.68 21.36 14.61
CA ASP A 74 4.28 21.28 15.05
C ASP A 74 3.44 22.52 14.70
N LYS A 75 4.08 23.66 14.40
CA LYS A 75 3.40 24.90 14.02
C LYS A 75 3.20 25.06 12.53
N ILE A 76 3.89 24.27 11.71
CA ILE A 76 3.82 24.36 10.25
C ILE A 76 2.40 24.08 9.76
N CYS A 77 1.69 23.07 10.30
CA CYS A 77 0.32 22.78 9.89
C CYS A 77 -0.63 23.98 10.08
N LEU A 78 -0.51 24.69 11.21
CA LEU A 78 -1.34 25.85 11.54
C LEU A 78 -1.10 27.00 10.56
N ALA A 79 0.16 27.31 10.29
CA ALA A 79 0.54 28.42 9.41
C ALA A 79 0.32 28.12 7.93
N LEU A 80 0.50 26.85 7.52
CA LEU A 80 0.30 26.40 6.15
C LEU A 80 -1.18 26.37 5.77
N ASN A 81 -2.07 25.97 6.68
CA ASN A 81 -3.52 25.95 6.42
C ASN A 81 -4.11 27.33 6.12
N GLN A 82 -3.48 28.43 6.56
CA GLN A 82 -3.90 29.79 6.21
C GLN A 82 -3.64 30.14 4.73
N ARG A 83 -2.79 29.37 4.05
CA ARG A 83 -2.38 29.58 2.65
C ARG A 83 -2.96 28.55 1.69
N LEU A 84 -3.40 27.41 2.21
CA LEU A 84 -3.97 26.33 1.41
C LEU A 84 -5.43 26.61 1.04
N PRO A 85 -5.88 26.16 -0.14
CA PRO A 85 -7.30 26.20 -0.51
C PRO A 85 -8.14 25.30 0.42
N GLU A 86 -9.45 25.56 0.53
CA GLU A 86 -10.34 24.85 1.46
C GLU A 86 -10.41 23.34 1.24
N ASP A 87 -10.16 22.89 0.02
CA ASP A 87 -10.13 21.48 -0.37
C ASP A 87 -8.79 20.78 -0.07
N ILE A 88 -7.80 21.45 0.55
CA ILE A 88 -6.57 20.85 1.06
C ILE A 88 -6.28 21.36 2.48
N ARG A 89 -6.18 20.44 3.44
CA ARG A 89 -5.90 20.77 4.85
C ARG A 89 -4.88 19.83 5.46
N VAL A 90 -3.82 20.41 6.03
CA VAL A 90 -2.84 19.67 6.85
C VAL A 90 -3.43 19.46 8.24
N GLN A 91 -3.62 18.20 8.60
CA GLN A 91 -4.21 17.77 9.86
C GLN A 91 -3.18 17.82 11.00
N SER A 92 -1.93 17.49 10.72
CA SER A 92 -0.83 17.58 11.68
C SER A 92 0.51 17.72 10.98
N SER A 93 1.48 18.24 11.72
CA SER A 93 2.88 18.27 11.31
C SER A 93 3.80 17.94 12.49
N GLU A 94 4.86 17.18 12.24
CA GLU A 94 5.82 16.81 13.28
C GLU A 94 7.22 16.62 12.69
N GLU A 95 8.25 16.77 13.53
CA GLU A 95 9.63 16.49 13.13
C GLU A 95 9.87 14.99 13.17
N VAL A 96 10.53 14.45 12.15
CA VAL A 96 10.93 13.04 12.05
C VAL A 96 12.41 12.95 11.70
N PRO A 97 13.08 11.79 11.93
CA PRO A 97 14.47 11.63 11.55
C PRO A 97 14.72 11.95 10.07
N LEU A 98 15.88 12.54 9.76
CA LEU A 98 16.27 12.87 8.38
C LEU A 98 16.33 11.65 7.44
N SER A 99 16.48 10.45 7.99
CA SER A 99 16.45 9.18 7.25
C SER A 99 15.04 8.64 7.02
N TRP A 100 14.03 9.16 7.72
CA TRP A 100 12.66 8.65 7.66
C TRP A 100 12.04 8.94 6.29
N HIS A 101 11.51 7.91 5.64
CA HIS A 101 10.91 8.02 4.31
C HIS A 101 9.57 7.27 4.29
N PRO A 102 8.44 7.91 3.95
CA PRO A 102 7.11 7.35 4.16
C PRO A 102 6.88 6.04 3.39
N ARG A 103 7.45 5.90 2.19
CA ARG A 103 7.31 4.66 1.37
C ARG A 103 8.20 3.49 1.82
N LYS A 104 9.10 3.72 2.78
CA LYS A 104 10.05 2.68 3.27
C LYS A 104 9.68 2.15 4.65
N GLN A 105 8.62 2.68 5.25
CA GLN A 105 8.11 2.22 6.54
C GLN A 105 7.03 1.16 6.31
N ASN A 106 6.89 0.23 7.26
CA ASN A 106 5.72 -0.64 7.29
C ASN A 106 4.49 0.21 7.64
N CYS A 107 3.45 0.06 6.83
CA CYS A 107 2.26 0.89 6.93
C CYS A 107 1.02 0.06 6.60
N VAL A 108 -0.01 0.18 7.43
CA VAL A 108 -1.36 -0.25 7.09
C VAL A 108 -2.07 0.93 6.44
N LYS A 109 -2.56 0.74 5.22
CA LYS A 109 -3.38 1.74 4.52
C LYS A 109 -4.83 1.30 4.58
N THR A 110 -5.72 2.23 4.94
CA THR A 110 -7.16 1.98 4.93
C THR A 110 -7.83 2.89 3.91
N TYR A 111 -8.59 2.29 2.99
CA TYR A 111 -9.41 2.99 2.02
C TYR A 111 -10.89 2.70 2.26
N GLU A 112 -11.73 3.68 1.94
CA GLU A 112 -13.18 3.51 1.83
C GLU A 112 -13.63 3.80 0.41
N TYR A 113 -14.50 2.95 -0.11
CA TYR A 113 -15.26 3.19 -1.32
C TYR A 113 -16.74 3.31 -0.98
N LYS A 114 -17.35 4.49 -1.21
CA LYS A 114 -18.75 4.75 -0.87
C LYS A 114 -19.64 4.72 -2.10
N ILE A 115 -20.76 4.01 -1.98
CA ILE A 115 -21.77 3.85 -3.02
C ILE A 115 -23.09 4.39 -2.48
N LEU A 116 -23.62 5.43 -3.11
CA LEU A 116 -24.99 5.88 -2.91
C LEU A 116 -25.92 4.95 -3.69
N ASN A 117 -26.59 4.05 -2.99
CA ASN A 117 -27.42 3.00 -3.53
C ASN A 117 -28.91 3.29 -3.33
N ARG A 118 -29.50 4.05 -4.27
CA ARG A 118 -30.92 4.47 -4.28
C ARG A 118 -31.36 4.84 -5.69
N ARG A 119 -32.67 5.01 -5.91
CA ARG A 119 -33.24 5.27 -7.25
C ARG A 119 -32.88 6.63 -7.86
N ILE A 120 -32.71 7.66 -7.03
CA ILE A 120 -32.42 9.03 -7.47
C ILE A 120 -31.21 9.55 -6.73
N ASN A 121 -30.26 10.11 -7.48
CA ASN A 121 -29.01 10.64 -6.94
C ASN A 121 -29.23 11.85 -5.99
N LEU A 122 -28.32 12.06 -5.04
CA LEU A 122 -28.36 13.18 -4.10
C LEU A 122 -27.24 14.19 -4.41
N PRO A 123 -27.56 15.46 -4.72
CA PRO A 123 -26.55 16.47 -5.06
C PRO A 123 -25.48 16.67 -3.99
N THR A 124 -25.82 16.54 -2.71
CA THR A 124 -24.90 16.71 -1.58
C THR A 124 -23.89 15.58 -1.43
N LEU A 125 -24.15 14.41 -2.01
CA LEU A 125 -23.26 13.23 -1.93
C LEU A 125 -22.50 12.96 -3.24
N ARG A 126 -22.76 13.76 -4.29
CA ARG A 126 -22.29 13.50 -5.66
C ARG A 126 -20.77 13.40 -5.81
N LEU A 127 -20.02 14.07 -4.92
CA LEU A 127 -18.56 14.19 -4.95
C LEU A 127 -17.85 13.05 -4.23
N TYR A 128 -18.45 12.52 -3.16
CA TYR A 128 -17.80 11.56 -2.26
C TYR A 128 -18.41 10.15 -2.34
N THR A 129 -19.28 9.92 -3.32
CA THR A 129 -19.94 8.63 -3.54
C THR A 129 -20.04 8.30 -5.04
N TYR A 130 -20.02 7.01 -5.34
CA TYR A 130 -20.50 6.49 -6.62
C TYR A 130 -22.00 6.24 -6.55
N PHE A 131 -22.76 6.74 -7.52
CA PHE A 131 -24.21 6.56 -7.56
C PHE A 131 -24.56 5.27 -8.31
N SER A 132 -25.35 4.40 -7.68
CA SER A 132 -25.93 3.21 -8.29
C SER A 132 -27.44 3.17 -8.05
N TYR A 133 -28.21 3.09 -9.13
CA TYR A 133 -29.67 2.95 -9.09
C TYR A 133 -30.15 1.50 -9.06
N TYR A 134 -29.25 0.53 -9.29
CA TYR A 134 -29.53 -0.89 -9.13
C TYR A 134 -29.46 -1.27 -7.67
N ASP A 135 -30.43 -2.04 -7.18
CA ASP A 135 -30.40 -2.56 -5.81
C ASP A 135 -29.19 -3.50 -5.65
N LEU A 136 -28.38 -3.29 -4.60
CA LEU A 136 -27.17 -4.05 -4.36
C LEU A 136 -27.34 -4.96 -3.14
N ASN A 137 -27.12 -6.25 -3.32
CA ASN A 137 -27.11 -7.23 -2.24
C ASN A 137 -25.78 -7.15 -1.48
N VAL A 138 -25.81 -6.55 -0.29
CA VAL A 138 -24.63 -6.34 0.57
C VAL A 138 -24.06 -7.65 1.10
N GLU A 139 -24.90 -8.62 1.43
CA GLU A 139 -24.45 -9.92 1.96
C GLU A 139 -23.60 -10.68 0.94
N ARG A 140 -24.04 -10.70 -0.32
CA ARG A 140 -23.27 -11.30 -1.43
C ARG A 140 -21.96 -10.58 -1.69
N MET A 141 -21.97 -9.24 -1.61
CA MET A 141 -20.74 -8.46 -1.71
C MET A 141 -19.76 -8.79 -0.57
N LEU A 142 -20.26 -8.93 0.66
CA LEU A 142 -19.46 -9.29 1.82
C LEU A 142 -18.88 -10.70 1.70
N GLU A 143 -19.67 -11.66 1.21
CA GLU A 143 -19.22 -13.02 0.93
C GLU A 143 -18.07 -13.05 -0.09
N ALA A 144 -18.22 -12.32 -1.20
CA ALA A 144 -17.15 -12.21 -2.20
C ALA A 144 -15.89 -11.52 -1.64
N ALA A 145 -16.08 -10.48 -0.83
CA ALA A 145 -15.00 -9.75 -0.18
C ALA A 145 -14.15 -10.66 0.74
N ALA A 146 -14.77 -11.63 1.43
CA ALA A 146 -14.07 -12.54 2.33
C ALA A 146 -12.96 -13.34 1.61
N TYR A 147 -13.14 -13.66 0.32
CA TYR A 147 -12.13 -14.38 -0.46
C TYR A 147 -10.87 -13.56 -0.79
N LEU A 148 -10.93 -12.23 -0.63
CA LEU A 148 -9.79 -11.36 -0.89
C LEU A 148 -8.95 -11.09 0.37
N VAL A 149 -9.42 -11.46 1.56
CA VAL A 149 -8.65 -11.30 2.80
C VAL A 149 -7.50 -12.30 2.81
N GLY A 150 -6.32 -11.85 3.26
CA GLY A 150 -5.08 -12.63 3.24
C GLY A 150 -4.03 -12.11 2.25
N GLU A 151 -2.97 -12.90 2.07
CA GLU A 151 -1.90 -12.61 1.12
C GLU A 151 -2.13 -13.33 -0.21
N HIS A 152 -2.23 -12.56 -1.30
CA HIS A 152 -2.56 -13.09 -2.62
C HIS A 152 -1.82 -12.31 -3.72
N ASP A 153 -1.67 -12.94 -4.89
CA ASP A 153 -1.32 -12.22 -6.11
C ASP A 153 -2.53 -11.47 -6.66
N PHE A 154 -2.54 -10.14 -6.51
CA PHE A 154 -3.64 -9.27 -6.93
C PHE A 154 -3.52 -8.77 -8.37
N ARG A 155 -2.80 -9.48 -9.25
CA ARG A 155 -2.63 -9.10 -10.67
C ARG A 155 -3.96 -8.88 -11.40
N SER A 156 -5.00 -9.66 -11.11
CA SER A 156 -6.34 -9.45 -11.68
C SER A 156 -6.98 -8.12 -11.28
N PHE A 157 -6.55 -7.56 -10.15
CA PHE A 157 -7.00 -6.28 -9.63
C PHE A 157 -5.99 -5.17 -9.87
N CYS A 158 -5.13 -5.28 -10.87
CA CYS A 158 -4.13 -4.27 -11.17
C CYS A 158 -4.25 -3.79 -12.61
N THR A 159 -4.06 -2.48 -12.82
CA THR A 159 -3.71 -1.98 -14.15
C THR A 159 -2.20 -1.99 -14.27
N VAL A 160 -1.66 -2.97 -15.01
CA VAL A 160 -0.21 -3.17 -15.17
C VAL A 160 0.44 -1.90 -15.73
N ARG A 161 1.34 -1.29 -14.96
CA ARG A 161 2.16 -0.15 -15.40
C ARG A 161 3.57 -0.57 -15.81
N ARG A 162 4.10 -1.65 -15.22
CA ARG A 162 5.44 -2.20 -15.50
C ARG A 162 5.37 -3.73 -15.46
N LYS A 163 6.22 -4.39 -16.25
CA LYS A 163 6.23 -5.87 -16.35
C LYS A 163 6.76 -6.55 -15.07
N ASP A 164 7.65 -5.90 -14.33
CA ASP A 164 8.38 -6.50 -13.19
C ASP A 164 7.86 -6.01 -11.81
N GLU A 165 6.63 -5.50 -11.74
CA GLU A 165 6.06 -5.05 -10.48
C GLU A 165 5.52 -6.25 -9.68
N ASP A 166 6.00 -6.42 -8.45
CA ASP A 166 5.45 -7.41 -7.51
C ASP A 166 3.98 -7.09 -7.22
N THR A 167 3.10 -8.00 -7.60
CA THR A 167 1.64 -7.91 -7.48
C THR A 167 1.09 -8.58 -6.23
N VAL A 168 1.94 -9.16 -5.38
CA VAL A 168 1.49 -9.77 -4.13
C VAL A 168 1.25 -8.71 -3.06
N ARG A 169 0.06 -8.69 -2.49
CA ARG A 169 -0.31 -7.79 -1.37
C ARG A 169 -1.04 -8.57 -0.30
N THR A 170 -1.16 -7.97 0.87
CA THR A 170 -1.91 -8.53 1.99
C THR A 170 -3.06 -7.60 2.32
N ILE A 171 -4.28 -8.12 2.23
CA ILE A 171 -5.48 -7.46 2.77
C ILE A 171 -5.72 -8.03 4.16
N TYR A 172 -5.64 -7.17 5.17
CA TYR A 172 -5.89 -7.54 6.56
C TYR A 172 -7.38 -7.60 6.88
N SER A 173 -8.17 -6.71 6.27
CA SER A 173 -9.63 -6.70 6.40
C SER A 173 -10.28 -6.07 5.18
N LEU A 174 -11.41 -6.62 4.76
CA LEU A 174 -12.28 -6.06 3.73
C LEU A 174 -13.73 -6.25 4.17
N THR A 175 -14.42 -5.15 4.49
CA THR A 175 -15.82 -5.16 4.91
C THR A 175 -16.70 -4.46 3.89
N VAL A 176 -17.97 -4.84 3.87
CA VAL A 176 -19.01 -4.22 3.06
C VAL A 176 -20.22 -4.02 3.94
N ASP A 177 -20.50 -2.76 4.27
CA ASP A 177 -21.46 -2.40 5.30
C ASP A 177 -22.40 -1.33 4.76
N ARG A 178 -23.68 -1.39 5.15
CA ARG A 178 -24.63 -0.30 4.89
C ARG A 178 -24.61 0.66 6.07
N ALA A 179 -23.84 1.74 5.96
CA ALA A 179 -23.60 2.69 7.05
C ALA A 179 -24.82 3.57 7.35
N SER A 180 -25.60 3.88 6.32
CA SER A 180 -26.94 4.47 6.40
C SER A 180 -27.82 3.81 5.33
N ASP A 181 -29.14 3.95 5.43
CA ASP A 181 -30.10 3.24 4.55
C ASP A 181 -29.75 3.31 3.05
N ASP A 182 -29.16 4.43 2.60
CA ASP A 182 -28.82 4.66 1.19
C ASP A 182 -27.32 4.50 0.85
N VAL A 183 -26.41 4.36 1.82
CA VAL A 183 -24.96 4.37 1.55
C VAL A 183 -24.29 3.06 1.96
N ILE A 184 -23.77 2.35 0.96
CA ILE A 184 -22.91 1.18 1.14
C ILE A 184 -21.46 1.66 1.19
N THR A 185 -20.72 1.19 2.17
CA THR A 185 -19.29 1.46 2.36
C THR A 185 -18.51 0.16 2.23
N ILE A 186 -17.59 0.11 1.28
CA ILE A 186 -16.57 -0.93 1.18
C ILE A 186 -15.33 -0.38 1.88
N ARG A 187 -14.89 -1.00 2.97
CA ARG A 187 -13.68 -0.59 3.69
C ARG A 187 -12.61 -1.66 3.55
N VAL A 188 -11.43 -1.27 3.09
CA VAL A 188 -10.30 -2.19 2.90
C VAL A 188 -9.06 -1.68 3.61
N SER A 189 -8.41 -2.55 4.39
CA SER A 189 -7.15 -2.29 5.08
C SER A 189 -6.11 -3.32 4.67
N GLY A 190 -4.92 -2.87 4.31
CA GLY A 190 -3.87 -3.76 3.80
C GLY A 190 -2.46 -3.18 3.88
N SER A 191 -1.46 -4.00 3.53
CA SER A 191 -0.04 -3.64 3.54
C SER A 191 0.34 -2.62 2.45
N GLY A 192 -0.53 -2.44 1.46
CA GLY A 192 -0.36 -1.55 0.33
C GLY A 192 -1.28 -1.99 -0.81
N PHE A 193 -1.49 -1.12 -1.79
CA PHE A 193 -2.40 -1.39 -2.91
C PHE A 193 -1.72 -1.10 -4.24
N LEU A 194 -2.00 -1.94 -5.22
CA LEU A 194 -1.55 -1.75 -6.60
C LEU A 194 -2.34 -0.61 -7.27
N TYR A 195 -1.85 -0.15 -8.41
CA TYR A 195 -2.53 0.89 -9.17
C TYR A 195 -3.95 0.44 -9.58
N ASN A 196 -4.95 1.30 -9.30
CA ASN A 196 -6.39 1.05 -9.43
C ASN A 196 -6.98 -0.07 -8.55
N MET A 197 -6.20 -0.74 -7.70
CA MET A 197 -6.62 -1.98 -7.05
C MET A 197 -7.92 -1.89 -6.27
N VAL A 198 -8.02 -0.92 -5.35
CA VAL A 198 -9.24 -0.75 -4.55
C VAL A 198 -10.46 -0.44 -5.41
N ARG A 199 -10.30 0.30 -6.51
CA ARG A 199 -11.39 0.65 -7.43
C ARG A 199 -11.82 -0.53 -8.30
N ILE A 200 -10.89 -1.40 -8.67
CA ILE A 200 -11.21 -2.63 -9.41
C ILE A 200 -11.93 -3.61 -8.48
N ILE A 201 -11.45 -3.78 -7.24
CA ILE A 201 -12.15 -4.56 -6.21
C ILE A 201 -13.57 -4.03 -6.02
N ALA A 202 -13.74 -2.71 -5.83
CA ALA A 202 -15.06 -2.11 -5.67
C ALA A 202 -15.97 -2.37 -6.88
N GLY A 203 -15.45 -2.26 -8.11
CA GLY A 203 -16.22 -2.53 -9.33
C GLY A 203 -16.63 -3.99 -9.48
N THR A 204 -15.75 -4.94 -9.13
CA THR A 204 -16.09 -6.36 -9.10
C THR A 204 -17.15 -6.66 -8.03
N LEU A 205 -17.01 -6.09 -6.83
CA LEU A 205 -18.01 -6.24 -5.76
C LEU A 205 -19.36 -5.66 -6.18
N ILE A 206 -19.39 -4.52 -6.88
CA ILE A 206 -20.64 -3.97 -7.43
C ILE A 206 -21.31 -4.97 -8.39
N GLN A 207 -20.55 -5.66 -9.26
CA GLN A 207 -21.12 -6.69 -10.14
C GLN A 207 -21.70 -7.88 -9.36
N VAL A 208 -21.04 -8.31 -8.29
CA VAL A 208 -21.58 -9.33 -7.38
C VAL A 208 -22.87 -8.84 -6.71
N GLY A 209 -22.87 -7.60 -6.23
CA GLY A 209 -24.02 -6.97 -5.59
C GLY A 209 -25.23 -6.84 -6.52
N THR A 210 -25.02 -6.62 -7.82
CA THR A 210 -26.09 -6.63 -8.84
C THR A 210 -26.54 -8.03 -9.25
N GLY A 211 -25.86 -9.09 -8.81
CA GLY A 211 -26.12 -10.47 -9.25
C GLY A 211 -25.57 -10.79 -10.65
N ALA A 212 -24.69 -9.94 -11.21
CA ALA A 212 -24.03 -10.18 -12.49
C ALA A 212 -22.85 -11.16 -12.35
N LEU A 213 -22.33 -11.31 -11.13
CA LEU A 213 -21.36 -12.32 -10.73
C LEU A 213 -21.86 -13.04 -9.47
N GLU A 214 -21.55 -14.32 -9.36
CA GLU A 214 -21.66 -15.08 -8.12
C GLU A 214 -20.46 -14.78 -7.21
N PRO A 215 -20.64 -14.76 -5.87
CA PRO A 215 -19.55 -14.48 -4.92
C PRO A 215 -18.31 -15.36 -5.11
N GLU A 216 -18.51 -16.65 -5.37
CA GLU A 216 -17.46 -17.66 -5.52
C GLU A 216 -16.57 -17.40 -6.74
N GLN A 217 -17.09 -16.70 -7.75
CA GLN A 217 -16.28 -16.30 -8.91
C GLN A 217 -15.14 -15.37 -8.52
N MET A 218 -15.18 -14.71 -7.36
CA MET A 218 -14.06 -13.91 -6.85
C MET A 218 -12.78 -14.74 -6.71
N ARG A 219 -12.88 -16.00 -6.26
CA ARG A 219 -11.73 -16.91 -6.16
C ARG A 219 -11.13 -17.19 -7.54
N GLN A 220 -11.99 -17.42 -8.53
CA GLN A 220 -11.58 -17.68 -9.90
C GLN A 220 -10.90 -16.46 -10.52
N ILE A 221 -11.44 -15.26 -10.28
CA ILE A 221 -10.85 -13.99 -10.73
C ILE A 221 -9.47 -13.82 -10.12
N LEU A 222 -9.32 -14.06 -8.82
CA LEU A 222 -8.03 -13.95 -8.12
C LEU A 222 -7.01 -14.94 -8.69
N ALA A 223 -7.38 -16.21 -8.83
CA ALA A 223 -6.54 -17.27 -9.38
C ALA A 223 -6.15 -17.05 -10.86
N ALA A 224 -7.02 -16.41 -11.65
CA ALA A 224 -6.77 -16.17 -13.08
C ALA A 224 -5.60 -15.22 -13.34
N ARG A 225 -5.28 -14.33 -12.39
CA ARG A 225 -4.21 -13.31 -12.50
C ARG A 225 -4.27 -12.50 -13.80
N ASP A 226 -5.49 -12.29 -14.31
CA ASP A 226 -5.79 -11.59 -15.54
C ASP A 226 -6.79 -10.47 -15.26
N ARG A 227 -6.36 -9.23 -15.48
CA ARG A 227 -7.18 -8.03 -15.28
C ARG A 227 -8.51 -8.10 -16.02
N LYS A 228 -8.60 -8.79 -17.16
CA LYS A 228 -9.85 -8.89 -17.93
C LYS A 228 -10.95 -9.69 -17.23
N GLN A 229 -10.59 -10.53 -16.25
CA GLN A 229 -11.55 -11.33 -15.48
C GLN A 229 -12.22 -10.52 -14.36
N ALA A 230 -11.57 -9.47 -13.88
CA ALA A 230 -12.13 -8.59 -12.86
C ALA A 230 -13.10 -7.58 -13.46
N GLY A 231 -13.99 -7.06 -12.61
CA GLY A 231 -14.97 -6.05 -12.97
C GLY A 231 -14.36 -4.73 -13.47
N PRO A 232 -15.21 -3.79 -13.91
CA PRO A 232 -14.75 -2.48 -14.37
C PRO A 232 -14.05 -1.72 -13.25
N THR A 233 -13.15 -0.80 -13.60
CA THR A 233 -12.55 0.09 -12.59
C THR A 233 -13.61 1.09 -12.14
N ALA A 234 -14.01 1.06 -10.86
CA ALA A 234 -15.03 1.97 -10.35
C ALA A 234 -14.57 3.44 -10.41
N PRO A 235 -15.49 4.42 -10.53
CA PRO A 235 -15.13 5.84 -10.58
C PRO A 235 -14.33 6.32 -9.35
N ALA A 236 -13.38 7.24 -9.55
CA ALA A 236 -12.47 7.70 -8.50
C ALA A 236 -13.15 8.40 -7.32
N LYS A 237 -14.20 9.18 -7.60
CA LYS A 237 -14.96 9.99 -6.63
C LYS A 237 -15.60 9.22 -5.46
N GLY A 238 -15.75 7.90 -5.59
CA GLY A 238 -16.22 7.05 -4.49
C GLY A 238 -15.10 6.69 -3.50
N LEU A 239 -13.83 6.82 -3.89
CA LEU A 239 -12.67 6.34 -3.15
C LEU A 239 -12.07 7.45 -2.28
N THR A 240 -11.83 7.13 -1.02
CA THR A 240 -11.12 7.98 -0.06
C THR A 240 -10.03 7.17 0.65
N LEU A 241 -8.79 7.69 0.68
CA LEU A 241 -7.76 7.20 1.60
C LEU A 241 -8.10 7.69 3.01
N VAL A 242 -8.49 6.80 3.91
CA VAL A 242 -8.94 7.16 5.26
C VAL A 242 -7.75 7.32 6.21
N SER A 243 -6.87 6.33 6.27
CA SER A 243 -5.72 6.34 7.17
C SER A 243 -4.47 5.71 6.57
N MET A 244 -3.33 6.16 7.07
CA MET A 244 -2.02 5.53 6.89
C MET A 244 -1.38 5.37 8.27
N GLU A 245 -1.35 4.14 8.76
CA GLU A 245 -0.88 3.81 10.10
C GLU A 245 0.49 3.17 9.99
N TYR A 246 1.51 3.90 10.45
CA TYR A 246 2.88 3.41 10.44
C TYR A 246 3.16 2.57 11.66
N GLU A 247 3.85 1.46 11.43
CA GLU A 247 4.34 0.59 12.48
C GLU A 247 5.36 1.34 13.36
N ARG A 248 5.15 1.32 14.68
CA ARG A 248 6.04 1.95 15.67
C ARG A 248 7.11 0.99 16.18
N GLU A 249 6.75 -0.27 16.31
CA GLU A 249 7.61 -1.36 16.76
C GLU A 249 7.55 -2.47 15.73
N LEU A 250 8.71 -3.02 15.38
CA LEU A 250 8.81 -4.07 14.39
C LEU A 250 8.05 -5.31 14.86
N ARG A 251 7.19 -5.88 14.00
CA ARG A 251 6.55 -7.15 14.33
C ARG A 251 7.61 -8.23 14.54
N PRO A 252 7.50 -9.02 15.62
CA PRO A 252 8.46 -10.10 15.87
C PRO A 252 8.41 -11.16 14.76
N GLU A 253 7.26 -11.31 14.10
CA GLU A 253 7.03 -12.35 13.10
C GLU A 253 6.12 -11.84 11.98
N ILE A 254 6.40 -12.27 10.76
CA ILE A 254 5.54 -12.07 9.58
C ILE A 254 5.30 -13.45 8.96
N CYS A 255 4.03 -13.82 8.82
CA CYS A 255 3.62 -15.09 8.21
C CYS A 255 2.81 -14.81 6.96
N GLY A 256 3.00 -15.64 5.93
CA GLY A 256 2.16 -15.63 4.73
C GLY A 256 1.74 -17.06 4.41
N THR A 257 0.43 -17.30 4.35
CA THR A 257 -0.15 -18.62 4.10
C THR A 257 -1.33 -18.49 3.14
N ASN A 258 -1.31 -19.23 2.04
CA ASN A 258 -2.42 -19.40 1.10
C ASN A 258 -2.29 -20.77 0.39
N GLU A 259 -3.03 -21.00 -0.69
CA GLU A 259 -2.96 -22.27 -1.44
C GLU A 259 -1.61 -22.49 -2.15
N GLU A 260 -0.83 -21.43 -2.38
CA GLU A 260 0.37 -21.43 -3.21
C GLU A 260 1.67 -21.46 -2.38
N TRP A 261 1.65 -20.87 -1.19
CA TRP A 261 2.80 -20.84 -0.29
C TRP A 261 2.44 -20.77 1.19
N GLU A 262 3.42 -21.11 2.00
CA GLU A 262 3.44 -20.95 3.45
C GLU A 262 4.87 -20.61 3.90
N TYR A 263 5.05 -19.48 4.57
CA TYR A 263 6.34 -19.07 5.12
C TYR A 263 6.19 -18.33 6.45
N VAL A 264 7.29 -18.32 7.21
CA VAL A 264 7.47 -17.55 8.44
C VAL A 264 8.77 -16.75 8.35
N LEU A 265 8.70 -15.44 8.59
CA LEU A 265 9.84 -14.56 8.76
C LEU A 265 9.90 -14.11 10.23
N ASP A 266 10.84 -14.67 10.99
CA ASP A 266 11.17 -14.25 12.35
C ASP A 266 12.14 -13.06 12.31
N GLN A 267 11.77 -11.99 13.00
CA GLN A 267 12.51 -10.73 13.07
C GLN A 267 12.81 -10.29 14.52
N ARG A 268 12.61 -11.16 15.52
CA ARG A 268 12.81 -10.84 16.94
C ARG A 268 14.24 -10.36 17.23
N GLU A 269 15.21 -10.86 16.48
CA GLU A 269 16.63 -10.51 16.65
C GLU A 269 17.08 -9.34 15.76
N VAL A 270 16.21 -8.79 14.90
CA VAL A 270 16.58 -7.67 14.02
C VAL A 270 17.00 -6.43 14.82
N PRO A 271 16.26 -5.98 15.86
CA PRO A 271 16.66 -4.79 16.62
C PRO A 271 17.95 -4.95 17.44
N LEU A 272 18.33 -6.18 17.79
CA LEU A 272 19.46 -6.47 18.69
C LEU A 272 20.73 -6.91 17.95
N ALA A 273 20.57 -7.73 16.92
CA ALA A 273 21.67 -8.39 16.21
C ALA A 273 21.61 -8.18 14.69
N GLY A 274 20.62 -7.43 14.17
CA GLY A 274 20.45 -7.24 12.74
C GLY A 274 20.13 -8.54 12.00
N MET A 275 19.63 -9.56 12.68
CA MET A 275 19.42 -10.89 12.10
C MET A 275 17.94 -11.24 11.99
N ALA A 276 17.53 -11.73 10.82
CA ALA A 276 16.22 -12.30 10.55
C ALA A 276 16.33 -13.74 10.04
N ARG A 277 15.27 -14.53 10.24
CA ARG A 277 15.20 -15.93 9.82
C ARG A 277 13.94 -16.19 9.01
N LEU A 278 14.12 -16.57 7.75
CA LEU A 278 13.04 -16.95 6.84
C LEU A 278 12.97 -18.47 6.72
N THR A 279 11.82 -19.04 7.08
CA THR A 279 11.47 -20.44 6.82
C THR A 279 10.38 -20.49 5.76
N VAL A 280 10.65 -21.15 4.63
CA VAL A 280 9.64 -21.53 3.64
C VAL A 280 9.17 -22.93 3.99
N ASN A 281 7.94 -23.05 4.48
CA ASN A 281 7.36 -24.33 4.91
C ASN A 281 6.86 -25.12 3.70
N ARG A 282 6.21 -24.43 2.76
CA ARG A 282 5.70 -24.97 1.50
C ARG A 282 5.68 -23.86 0.47
N CYS A 283 6.03 -24.15 -0.77
CA CYS A 283 5.89 -23.18 -1.85
C CYS A 283 5.80 -23.88 -3.19
N LEU A 284 4.82 -23.55 -4.02
CA LEU A 284 4.80 -24.03 -5.40
C LEU A 284 6.06 -23.52 -6.16
N PRO A 285 6.70 -24.35 -7.00
CA PRO A 285 8.01 -24.02 -7.59
C PRO A 285 8.09 -22.68 -8.30
N GLU A 286 7.04 -22.30 -9.03
CA GLU A 286 6.95 -21.03 -9.75
C GLU A 286 6.86 -19.79 -8.84
N TYR A 287 6.56 -19.97 -7.54
CA TYR A 287 6.48 -18.90 -6.54
C TYR A 287 7.73 -18.77 -5.68
N LEU A 288 8.61 -19.78 -5.67
CA LEU A 288 9.74 -19.79 -4.74
C LEU A 288 10.65 -18.59 -4.97
N GLU A 289 11.03 -18.31 -6.22
CA GLU A 289 11.90 -17.18 -6.54
C GLU A 289 11.31 -15.81 -6.16
N PRO A 290 10.08 -15.45 -6.61
CA PRO A 290 9.50 -14.16 -6.24
C PRO A 290 9.19 -14.04 -4.74
N LEU A 291 8.80 -15.14 -4.08
CA LEU A 291 8.59 -15.15 -2.62
C LEU A 291 9.90 -14.85 -1.89
N MET A 292 10.98 -15.58 -2.21
CA MET A 292 12.28 -15.38 -1.58
C MET A 292 12.77 -13.94 -1.77
N ALA A 293 12.71 -13.43 -3.01
CA ALA A 293 13.10 -12.05 -3.31
C ALA A 293 12.28 -11.03 -2.50
N ARG A 294 10.96 -11.21 -2.41
CA ARG A 294 10.04 -10.33 -1.68
C ARG A 294 10.30 -10.34 -0.17
N VAL A 295 10.36 -11.52 0.43
CA VAL A 295 10.42 -11.67 1.89
C VAL A 295 11.81 -11.36 2.43
N ILE A 296 12.89 -11.71 1.72
CA ILE A 296 14.25 -11.25 2.05
C ILE A 296 14.32 -9.72 1.97
N HIS A 297 13.78 -9.13 0.90
CA HIS A 297 13.80 -7.67 0.76
C HIS A 297 13.04 -6.97 1.90
N GLN A 298 11.91 -7.54 2.32
CA GLN A 298 11.12 -7.07 3.45
C GLN A 298 11.91 -7.11 4.76
N ALA A 299 12.63 -8.20 5.05
CA ALA A 299 13.47 -8.32 6.23
C ALA A 299 14.58 -7.25 6.25
N VAL A 300 15.28 -7.06 5.11
CA VAL A 300 16.34 -6.05 4.98
C VAL A 300 15.77 -4.63 5.12
N ARG A 301 14.59 -4.35 4.57
CA ARG A 301 13.90 -3.07 4.75
C ARG A 301 13.57 -2.80 6.22
N ASN A 302 13.28 -3.86 6.97
CA ASN A 302 12.99 -3.81 8.40
C ASN A 302 14.24 -3.70 9.28
N GLY A 303 15.44 -3.67 8.68
CA GLY A 303 16.70 -3.47 9.38
C GLY A 303 17.58 -4.71 9.49
N ALA A 304 17.19 -5.85 8.89
CA ALA A 304 18.05 -7.03 8.88
C ALA A 304 19.31 -6.77 8.02
N GLU A 305 20.48 -6.99 8.60
CA GLU A 305 21.78 -7.04 7.93
C GLU A 305 22.04 -8.45 7.40
N ILE A 306 21.60 -9.47 8.14
CA ILE A 306 21.70 -10.88 7.80
C ILE A 306 20.30 -11.49 7.76
N VAL A 307 19.99 -12.20 6.68
CA VAL A 307 18.76 -13.00 6.57
C VAL A 307 19.15 -14.45 6.35
N LEU A 308 19.01 -15.27 7.39
CA LEU A 308 19.17 -16.72 7.27
C LEU A 308 17.93 -17.31 6.62
N VAL A 309 18.12 -18.22 5.67
CA VAL A 309 17.02 -18.82 4.91
C VAL A 309 17.02 -20.33 5.00
N ARG A 310 15.82 -20.91 5.05
CA ARG A 310 15.59 -22.34 5.04
C ARG A 310 14.34 -22.66 4.22
N ASP A 311 14.42 -23.70 3.40
CA ASP A 311 13.29 -24.27 2.67
C ASP A 311 13.12 -25.73 3.11
N LEU A 312 11.93 -26.10 3.59
CA LEU A 312 11.67 -27.46 4.08
C LEU A 312 11.59 -28.50 2.96
N GLU A 313 11.47 -28.06 1.71
CA GLU A 313 11.53 -28.91 0.52
C GLU A 313 12.97 -29.05 -0.03
N ASP A 314 13.97 -28.45 0.63
CA ASP A 314 15.41 -28.57 0.32
C ASP A 314 15.82 -28.19 -1.11
N ARG A 315 15.23 -27.12 -1.67
CA ARG A 315 15.49 -26.66 -3.06
C ARG A 315 16.53 -25.55 -3.16
N LEU A 316 17.04 -25.05 -2.03
CA LEU A 316 17.94 -23.91 -1.98
C LEU A 316 19.41 -24.35 -1.98
N ALA A 317 20.26 -23.60 -2.69
CA ALA A 317 21.69 -23.84 -2.79
C ALA A 317 22.49 -22.53 -2.82
N ALA A 318 23.73 -22.57 -2.36
CA ALA A 318 24.64 -21.44 -2.43
C ALA A 318 24.89 -21.03 -3.90
N GLY A 319 24.99 -19.73 -4.15
CA GLY A 319 25.16 -19.13 -5.48
C GLY A 319 23.85 -18.82 -6.21
N GLN A 320 22.70 -19.34 -5.75
CA GLN A 320 21.40 -18.96 -6.29
C GLN A 320 21.08 -17.49 -6.03
N ARG A 321 20.37 -16.85 -6.97
CA ARG A 321 20.03 -15.43 -6.94
C ARG A 321 18.52 -15.24 -6.83
N TYR A 322 18.11 -14.29 -5.99
CA TYR A 322 16.72 -13.92 -5.76
C TYR A 322 16.61 -12.39 -5.79
N GLY A 323 16.28 -11.85 -6.97
CA GLY A 323 16.32 -10.41 -7.22
C GLY A 323 17.72 -9.83 -7.01
N TYR A 324 17.87 -8.94 -6.00
CA TYR A 324 19.15 -8.33 -5.65
C TYR A 324 19.98 -9.13 -4.66
N TYR A 325 19.56 -10.34 -4.29
CA TYR A 325 20.19 -11.13 -3.23
C TYR A 325 20.82 -12.41 -3.78
N VAL A 326 21.97 -12.81 -3.22
CA VAL A 326 22.65 -14.07 -3.52
C VAL A 326 22.72 -14.90 -2.25
N LEU A 327 22.42 -16.19 -2.34
CA LEU A 327 22.58 -17.10 -1.21
C LEU A 327 24.05 -17.51 -1.06
N ARG A 328 24.57 -17.41 0.17
CA ARG A 328 25.90 -17.86 0.57
C ARG A 328 25.78 -18.87 1.69
N GLU A 329 26.82 -19.69 1.88
CA GLU A 329 26.92 -20.53 3.06
C GLU A 329 27.03 -19.64 4.31
N ALA A 330 26.24 -19.95 5.34
CA ALA A 330 26.25 -19.22 6.61
C ALA A 330 27.32 -19.83 7.54
N GLU A 331 28.21 -18.98 8.07
CA GLU A 331 29.24 -19.39 9.05
C GLU A 331 28.63 -19.71 10.44
N THR A 332 27.44 -19.17 10.74
CA THR A 332 26.81 -19.15 12.06
C THR A 332 25.54 -20.02 12.16
N GLY A 333 25.51 -21.17 11.49
CA GLY A 333 24.36 -22.07 11.53
C GLY A 333 24.24 -22.89 12.82
N ASP A 334 23.34 -22.49 13.73
CA ASP A 334 22.92 -23.33 14.87
C ASP A 334 22.54 -24.74 14.39
N ASN A 335 23.30 -25.75 14.83
CA ASN A 335 23.06 -27.18 14.61
C ASN A 335 22.81 -27.61 13.14
N GLY A 336 23.32 -26.86 12.16
CA GLY A 336 23.24 -27.22 10.74
C GLY A 336 21.87 -27.03 10.07
N ALA A 337 20.90 -26.39 10.74
CA ALA A 337 19.57 -26.10 10.19
C ALA A 337 19.51 -24.82 9.33
N TRP A 338 20.46 -23.89 9.53
CA TRP A 338 20.53 -22.59 8.87
C TRP A 338 21.83 -22.48 8.08
N ARG A 339 21.85 -23.07 6.89
CA ARG A 339 23.07 -23.19 6.07
C ARG A 339 23.23 -22.06 5.06
N LEU A 340 22.19 -21.29 4.80
CA LEU A 340 22.19 -20.27 3.77
C LEU A 340 21.84 -18.91 4.35
N MET A 341 22.58 -17.89 3.94
CA MET A 341 22.29 -16.49 4.23
C MET A 341 22.13 -15.71 2.92
N ALA A 342 21.19 -14.76 2.90
CA ALA A 342 20.98 -13.89 1.75
C ALA A 342 21.81 -12.61 1.89
N GLU A 343 22.77 -12.43 0.99
CA GLU A 343 23.58 -11.22 0.91
C GLU A 343 23.10 -10.31 -0.22
N LYS A 344 23.05 -9.01 0.04
CA LYS A 344 22.71 -8.04 -1.00
C LYS A 344 23.87 -7.92 -1.99
N THR A 345 23.57 -8.14 -3.27
CA THR A 345 24.56 -7.96 -4.35
C THR A 345 24.97 -6.48 -4.39
N PRO A 346 26.28 -6.15 -4.43
CA PRO A 346 26.71 -4.78 -4.63
C PRO A 346 26.12 -4.26 -5.95
N LYS A 347 25.58 -3.04 -5.93
CA LYS A 347 25.15 -2.38 -7.15
C LYS A 347 26.37 -2.25 -8.06
N ILE A 348 26.33 -2.84 -9.24
CA ILE A 348 27.18 -2.37 -10.33
C ILE A 348 26.81 -0.89 -10.51
N GLN A 349 27.78 0.01 -10.36
CA GLN A 349 27.60 1.42 -10.69
C GLN A 349 27.27 1.50 -12.19
N GLU A 350 25.99 1.51 -12.54
CA GLU A 350 25.59 2.10 -13.79
C GLU A 350 25.81 3.61 -13.63
N ASN A 351 26.74 4.12 -14.45
CA ASN A 351 27.15 5.52 -14.51
C ASN A 351 25.94 6.46 -14.69
N PRO A 352 26.04 7.71 -14.21
CA PRO A 352 24.92 8.58 -13.82
C PRO A 352 23.89 8.91 -14.91
#